data_AF-A0A382PVV1-F1
#
_entry.id   AF-A0A382PVV1-F1
#
_cell.length_a   1.000
_cell.length_b   1.000
_cell.length_c   1.000
_cell.angle_alpha   90.00
_cell.angle_beta   90.00
_cell.angle_gamma   90.00
#
_symmetry.space_group_name_H-M   'P 1'
#
loop_
_entity.id
_entity.type
_entity.pdbx_description
1 polymer ?
#
loop_
_entity_poly.entity_id
_entity_poly.type
_entity_poly.pdbx_seq_one_letter_code
_entity_poly.pdbx_strand_id
1 'polypeptide(L)'
;MLLLFIIIMIIMNDTNKQTVEKYWENPTIFQVNREEPRAHFFPFETEELAIENDNKKSKYFQSLNGQWKFHFAKNPTQKPKGF
;
A
#
# COMPACT_ATOMS: atom_id res chain seq x y z
N MET A 1 10.12 35.90 -28.39
CA MET A 1 8.83 35.17 -28.38
C MET A 1 9.04 33.66 -28.35
N LEU A 2 9.78 33.05 -29.30
CA LEU A 2 10.06 31.61 -29.32
C LEU A 2 10.89 31.09 -28.11
N LEU A 3 11.92 31.83 -27.72
CA LEU A 3 12.76 31.53 -26.54
C LEU A 3 11.97 31.58 -25.22
N LEU A 4 11.02 32.50 -25.10
CA LEU A 4 10.15 32.61 -23.93
C LEU A 4 9.22 31.39 -23.82
N PHE A 5 8.73 30.91 -24.97
CA PHE A 5 7.86 29.74 -25.07
C PHE A 5 8.58 28.44 -24.68
N ILE A 6 9.85 28.29 -25.07
CA ILE A 6 10.70 27.14 -24.69
C ILE A 6 10.97 27.13 -23.19
N ILE A 7 11.27 28.29 -22.59
CA ILE A 7 11.47 28.42 -21.14
C ILE A 7 10.19 28.05 -20.38
N ILE A 8 9.02 28.49 -20.85
CA ILE A 8 7.73 28.13 -20.25
C ILE A 8 7.48 26.61 -20.35
N MET A 9 7.77 25.96 -21.48
CA MET A 9 7.65 24.50 -21.61
C MET A 9 8.59 23.73 -20.68
N ILE A 10 9.81 24.22 -20.46
CA ILE A 10 10.76 23.60 -19.52
C ILE A 10 10.23 23.69 -18.07
N ILE A 11 9.66 24.83 -17.68
CA ILE A 11 9.08 25.04 -16.35
C ILE A 11 7.83 24.16 -16.14
N MET A 12 6.99 23.97 -17.16
CA MET A 12 5.78 23.13 -17.08
C MET A 12 6.06 21.62 -17.01
N ASN A 13 7.26 21.16 -17.42
CA ASN A 13 7.62 19.74 -17.36
C ASN A 13 7.95 19.26 -15.94
N ASP A 14 8.32 20.15 -15.02
CA ASP A 14 8.78 19.78 -13.67
C ASP A 14 7.61 19.50 -12.70
N THR A 15 6.38 19.87 -13.05
CA THR A 15 5.19 19.76 -12.19
C THR A 15 4.62 18.35 -12.01
N ASN A 16 5.16 17.33 -12.69
CA ASN A 16 4.69 15.93 -12.55
C ASN A 16 5.53 15.07 -11.59
N LYS A 17 6.24 15.69 -10.65
CA LYS A 17 6.93 14.95 -9.60
C LYS A 17 5.93 14.57 -8.51
N GLN A 18 5.30 13.41 -8.65
CA GLN A 18 4.43 12.85 -7.61
C GLN A 18 5.26 12.61 -6.34
N THR A 19 5.22 13.55 -5.40
CA THR A 19 5.88 13.42 -4.10
C THR A 19 5.06 12.45 -3.27
N VAL A 20 5.54 11.22 -3.16
CA VAL A 20 5.01 10.28 -2.16
C VAL A 20 5.38 10.86 -0.80
N GLU A 21 4.39 11.10 0.05
CA GLU A 21 4.62 11.52 1.42
C GLU A 21 5.43 10.45 2.14
N LYS A 22 6.59 10.85 2.68
CA LYS A 22 7.57 9.94 3.23
C LYS A 22 7.30 9.65 4.70
N TYR A 23 6.19 8.98 4.97
CA TYR A 23 5.78 8.64 6.35
C TYR A 23 6.88 7.93 7.14
N TRP A 24 7.72 7.12 6.47
CA TRP A 24 8.83 6.40 7.10
C TRP A 24 10.01 7.28 7.59
N GLU A 25 10.06 8.56 7.20
CA GLU A 25 11.07 9.53 7.69
C GLU A 25 10.55 10.34 8.89
N ASN A 26 9.28 10.20 9.26
CA ASN A 26 8.67 10.92 10.38
C ASN A 26 8.38 9.98 11.56
N PRO A 27 9.12 10.07 12.69
CA PRO A 27 8.95 9.17 13.82
C PRO A 27 7.64 9.34 14.59
N THR A 28 6.88 10.42 14.35
CA THR A 28 5.57 10.62 14.97
C THR A 28 4.44 9.92 14.22
N ILE A 29 4.71 9.43 13.00
CA ILE A 29 3.73 8.74 12.16
C ILE A 29 4.03 7.23 12.19
N PHE A 30 3.23 6.50 12.96
CA PHE A 30 3.34 5.05 13.12
C PHE A 30 2.26 4.26 12.34
N GLN A 31 1.20 4.93 11.89
CA GLN A 31 0.11 4.34 11.11
C GLN A 31 -0.58 5.41 10.24
N VAL A 32 -1.15 4.98 9.11
CA VAL A 32 -2.04 5.79 8.27
C VAL A 32 -3.19 4.87 7.83
N ASN A 33 -4.44 5.29 8.05
CA ASN A 33 -5.66 4.55 7.66
C ASN A 33 -5.72 3.08 8.16
N ARG A 34 -5.10 2.79 9.31
CA ARG A 34 -5.21 1.48 9.97
C ARG A 34 -6.46 1.47 10.86
N GLU A 35 -7.12 0.32 10.95
CA GLU A 35 -8.20 0.11 11.91
C GLU A 35 -7.71 0.27 13.37
N GLU A 36 -8.63 0.65 14.25
CA GLU A 36 -8.33 0.79 15.68
C GLU A 36 -7.95 -0.57 16.31
N PRO A 37 -7.01 -0.57 17.28
CA PRO A 37 -6.60 -1.80 17.94
C PRO A 37 -7.75 -2.44 18.71
N ARG A 38 -7.91 -3.75 18.55
CA ARG A 38 -8.95 -4.55 19.20
C ARG A 38 -8.47 -5.97 19.44
N ALA A 39 -9.08 -6.68 20.39
CA ALA A 39 -8.79 -8.10 20.62
C ALA A 39 -9.08 -8.93 19.37
N HIS A 40 -8.25 -9.90 19.04
CA HIS A 40 -8.44 -10.73 17.84
C HIS A 40 -9.74 -11.54 17.92
N PHE A 41 -10.54 -11.51 16.84
CA PHE A 41 -11.61 -12.48 16.58
C PHE A 41 -11.73 -12.73 15.08
N PHE A 42 -12.25 -13.88 14.70
CA PHE A 42 -12.53 -14.24 13.32
C PHE A 42 -14.01 -14.63 13.16
N PRO A 43 -14.71 -14.16 12.11
CA PRO A 43 -16.10 -14.53 11.89
C PRO A 43 -16.21 -15.96 11.34
N PHE A 44 -17.15 -16.72 11.89
CA PHE A 44 -17.54 -18.05 11.43
C PHE A 44 -19.03 -18.07 11.12
N GLU A 45 -19.44 -18.92 10.19
CA GLU A 45 -20.82 -19.06 9.75
C GLU A 45 -21.68 -19.91 10.71
N THR A 46 -21.06 -20.68 11.61
CA THR A 46 -21.76 -21.45 12.66
C THR A 46 -20.98 -21.44 13.99
N GLU A 47 -21.66 -21.81 15.07
CA GLU A 47 -21.09 -21.91 16.41
C GLU A 47 -20.06 -23.05 16.52
N GLU A 48 -20.33 -24.19 15.89
CA GLU A 48 -19.42 -25.36 15.92
C GLU A 48 -18.06 -25.02 15.31
N LEU A 49 -18.06 -24.27 14.20
CA LEU A 49 -16.83 -23.79 13.57
C LEU A 49 -16.12 -22.74 14.43
N ALA A 50 -16.87 -21.87 15.12
CA ALA A 50 -16.30 -20.89 16.04
C ALA A 50 -15.64 -21.57 17.25
N ILE A 51 -16.22 -22.65 17.77
CA ILE A 51 -15.63 -23.47 18.85
C ILE A 51 -14.37 -24.18 18.37
N GLU A 52 -14.37 -24.74 17.15
CA GLU A 52 -13.19 -25.36 16.57
C GLU A 52 -12.06 -24.34 16.33
N ASN A 53 -12.42 -23.11 15.97
CA ASN A 53 -11.51 -21.96 15.84
C ASN A 53 -10.37 -22.17 14.81
N ASP A 54 -10.65 -22.93 13.74
CA ASP A 54 -9.79 -23.03 12.56
C ASP A 54 -10.34 -22.13 11.45
N ASN A 55 -9.76 -20.92 11.31
CA ASN A 55 -10.17 -19.94 10.32
C ASN A 55 -10.21 -20.50 8.90
N LYS A 56 -9.36 -21.48 8.56
CA LYS A 56 -9.28 -22.07 7.21
C LYS A 56 -10.56 -22.82 6.82
N LYS A 57 -11.38 -23.20 7.80
CA LYS A 57 -12.66 -23.88 7.57
C LYS A 57 -13.84 -22.92 7.36
N SER A 58 -13.68 -21.64 7.69
CA SER A 58 -14.73 -20.64 7.51
C SER A 58 -14.86 -20.22 6.06
N LYS A 59 -16.10 -20.09 5.58
CA LYS A 59 -16.38 -19.51 4.25
C LYS A 59 -15.93 -18.04 4.11
N TYR A 60 -15.66 -17.36 5.22
CA TYR A 60 -15.19 -15.96 5.23
C TYR A 60 -13.66 -15.85 5.14
N PHE A 61 -12.94 -16.98 5.09
CA PHE A 61 -11.50 -16.99 4.97
C PHE A 61 -11.05 -17.19 3.52
N GLN A 62 -10.12 -16.33 3.07
CA GLN A 62 -9.42 -16.49 1.81
C GLN A 62 -7.91 -16.33 2.06
N SER A 63 -7.14 -17.37 1.76
CA SER A 63 -5.68 -17.27 1.75
C SER A 63 -5.21 -16.47 0.54
N LEU A 64 -4.34 -15.49 0.76
CA LEU A 64 -3.59 -14.79 -0.30
C LEU A 64 -2.14 -15.31 -0.40
N ASN A 65 -1.81 -16.39 0.31
CA ASN A 65 -0.52 -17.04 0.17
C ASN A 65 -0.41 -17.69 -1.21
N GLY A 66 0.76 -17.55 -1.84
CA GLY A 66 1.02 -18.05 -3.18
C GLY A 66 2.19 -17.34 -3.81
N GLN A 67 2.22 -17.31 -5.13
CA GLN A 67 3.24 -16.58 -5.88
C GLN A 67 2.83 -15.11 -6.01
N TRP A 68 3.76 -14.23 -5.64
CA TRP A 68 3.58 -12.78 -5.76
C TRP A 68 4.54 -12.24 -6.83
N LYS A 69 4.05 -11.32 -7.65
CA LYS A 69 4.95 -10.49 -8.46
C LYS A 69 5.80 -9.67 -7.49
N PHE A 70 7.12 -9.80 -7.58
CA PHE A 70 8.06 -9.08 -6.72
C PHE A 70 9.15 -8.40 -7.55
N HIS A 71 9.50 -7.18 -7.16
CA HIS A 71 10.60 -6.41 -7.76
C HIS A 71 11.40 -5.70 -6.67
N PHE A 72 12.70 -5.94 -6.63
CA PHE A 72 13.61 -5.25 -5.72
C PHE A 72 14.17 -3.97 -6.34
N ALA A 73 14.12 -2.86 -5.61
CA ALA A 73 14.73 -1.59 -5.98
C ALA A 73 15.68 -1.12 -4.87
N LYS A 74 16.83 -0.54 -5.22
CA LYS A 74 17.86 -0.12 -4.23
C LYS A 74 17.40 1.02 -3.33
N ASN A 75 16.45 1.83 -3.79
CA ASN A 75 15.83 2.91 -3.01
C ASN A 75 14.39 3.18 -3.50
N PRO A 76 13.53 3.83 -2.70
CA PRO A 76 12.13 4.08 -3.07
C PRO A 76 11.95 4.88 -4.37
N THR A 77 12.91 5.75 -4.71
CA THR A 77 12.87 6.55 -5.94
C THR A 77 13.13 5.74 -7.21
N GLN A 78 13.69 4.54 -7.09
CA GLN A 78 13.95 3.61 -8.19
C GLN A 78 12.83 2.57 -8.37
N LYS A 79 11.71 2.70 -7.66
CA LYS A 79 10.58 1.78 -7.86
C LYS A 79 10.09 1.81 -9.32
N PRO A 80 9.78 0.64 -9.92
CA PRO A 80 9.21 0.59 -11.26
C PRO A 80 7.88 1.35 -11.34
N LYS A 81 7.66 2.07 -12.44
CA LYS A 81 6.38 2.74 -12.70
C LYS A 81 5.32 1.68 -13.06
N GLY A 82 4.18 1.69 -12.38
CA GLY A 82 3.03 0.82 -12.70
C GLY A 82 3.21 -0.66 -12.35
N PHE A 83 4.10 -0.98 -11.41
CA PHE A 83 4.21 -2.31 -10.82
C PHE A 83 3.13 -2.56 -9.76
#